data_AF-A0AAV4I687-F1
#
_entry.id   AF-A0AAV4I687-F1
#
_cell.length_a   1.000
_cell.length_b   1.000
_cell.length_c   1.000
_cell.angle_alpha   90.00
_cell.angle_beta   90.00
_cell.angle_gamma   90.00
#
_symmetry.space_group_name_H-M   'P 1'
#
loop_
_entity.id
_entity.type
_entity.pdbx_description
1 polymer ?
#
loop_
_entity_poly.entity_id
_entity_poly.type
_entity_poly.pdbx_seq_one_letter_code
_entity_poly.pdbx_strand_id
1 'polypeptide(L)'
;MFPNWISFFFDLRGPSTAYNTACSTGLVCLEAAERHLRMGVIDNAVVGGCNFTYRPSTSRLFMSMNFLGSTGCRAFDVSGRSSSSSSNNNSSSSGSSSTVVVVVVVVVVVDHNFFTNVSLHLITFTFSRLCSVGDGFVRAEVASVILLKKAATAKRMYGTLVGSMLNNDGFQTNGILYPNSLAQEQLMADIYPSLKVDPKDLKFFECHGTGTQAGDPNETRAICNAVCKHRKEPLLIGSVKTNLGHGETAS
;
A
#
# COMPACT_ATOMS: atom_id res chain seq x y z
N MET A 1 -1.72 -4.21 -21.16
CA MET A 1 -2.69 -3.39 -21.90
C MET A 1 -4.02 -3.17 -21.16
N PHE A 2 -4.17 -3.59 -19.89
CA PHE A 2 -5.41 -3.40 -19.12
C PHE A 2 -6.02 -1.98 -19.20
N PRO A 3 -5.28 -0.89 -18.96
CA PRO A 3 -5.87 0.46 -18.99
C PRO A 3 -6.40 0.82 -20.38
N ASN A 4 -5.68 0.44 -21.46
CA ASN A 4 -6.10 0.74 -22.83
C ASN A 4 -7.41 0.06 -23.22
N TRP A 5 -7.66 -1.16 -22.74
CA TRP A 5 -8.92 -1.86 -22.98
C TRP A 5 -10.11 -1.16 -22.31
N ILE A 6 -9.90 -0.68 -21.08
CA ILE A 6 -10.91 0.11 -20.36
C ILE A 6 -11.15 1.42 -21.10
N SER A 7 -10.09 2.13 -21.48
CA SER A 7 -10.19 3.38 -22.25
C SER A 7 -10.91 3.20 -23.58
N PHE A 8 -10.59 2.13 -24.32
CA PHE A 8 -11.24 1.81 -25.59
C PHE A 8 -12.73 1.51 -25.41
N PHE A 9 -13.08 0.64 -24.47
CA PHE A 9 -14.47 0.22 -24.26
C PHE A 9 -15.38 1.36 -23.82
N PHE A 10 -14.88 2.26 -22.97
CA PHE A 10 -15.66 3.39 -22.43
C PHE A 10 -15.43 4.72 -23.17
N ASP A 11 -14.72 4.72 -24.31
CA ASP A 11 -14.31 5.93 -25.06
C ASP A 11 -13.68 7.02 -24.17
N LEU A 12 -12.80 6.60 -23.24
CA LEU A 12 -12.06 7.52 -22.38
C LEU A 12 -10.83 8.04 -23.12
N ARG A 13 -10.89 9.31 -23.52
CA ARG A 13 -9.84 9.97 -24.34
C ARG A 13 -8.74 10.66 -23.55
N GLY A 14 -8.71 10.46 -22.23
CA GLY A 14 -7.65 10.96 -21.36
C GLY A 14 -6.41 10.06 -21.32
N PRO A 15 -5.44 10.35 -20.43
CA PRO A 15 -4.28 9.51 -20.21
C PRO A 15 -4.68 8.06 -19.86
N SER A 16 -4.03 7.09 -20.50
CA SER A 16 -4.21 5.65 -20.25
C SER A 16 -2.86 5.04 -19.96
N THR A 17 -2.53 4.87 -18.68
CA THR A 17 -1.19 4.49 -18.23
C THR A 17 -1.24 3.27 -17.31
N ALA A 18 -0.19 2.46 -17.36
CA ALA A 18 0.03 1.35 -16.44
C ALA A 18 1.31 1.61 -15.67
N TYR A 19 1.24 1.49 -14.34
CA TYR A 19 2.38 1.56 -13.45
C TYR A 19 2.72 0.16 -12.92
N ASN A 20 3.98 -0.03 -12.53
CA ASN A 20 4.40 -1.21 -11.79
C ASN A 20 5.47 -0.79 -10.78
N THR A 21 5.05 -0.66 -9.53
CA THR A 21 5.92 -0.37 -8.38
C THR A 21 5.78 -1.49 -7.34
N ALA A 22 5.55 -2.72 -7.80
CA ALA A 22 5.25 -3.88 -6.97
C ALA A 22 4.03 -3.61 -6.05
N CYS A 23 4.16 -3.86 -4.75
CA CYS A 23 3.07 -3.83 -3.79
C CYS A 23 2.39 -2.46 -3.61
N SER A 24 3.02 -1.37 -4.04
CA SER A 24 2.46 -0.02 -3.95
C SER A 24 1.74 0.45 -5.21
N THR A 25 1.68 -0.38 -6.26
CA THR A 25 1.19 0.02 -7.58
C THR A 25 -0.19 0.69 -7.54
N GLY A 26 -1.14 0.14 -6.79
CA GLY A 26 -2.49 0.73 -6.66
C GLY A 26 -2.47 2.16 -6.12
N LEU A 27 -1.69 2.42 -5.07
CA LEU A 27 -1.59 3.76 -4.47
C LEU A 27 -0.73 4.71 -5.31
N VAL A 28 0.27 4.22 -6.05
CA VAL A 28 1.02 5.03 -7.02
C VAL A 28 0.12 5.47 -8.18
N CYS A 29 -0.74 4.58 -8.68
CA CYS A 29 -1.76 4.95 -9.67
C CYS A 29 -2.71 6.04 -9.14
N LEU A 30 -3.08 5.95 -7.85
CA LEU A 30 -3.92 6.94 -7.18
C LEU A 30 -3.22 8.30 -7.07
N GLU A 31 -1.95 8.35 -6.66
CA GLU A 31 -1.17 9.59 -6.62
C GLU A 31 -1.06 10.24 -8.00
N ALA A 32 -0.72 9.45 -9.03
CA ALA A 32 -0.61 9.96 -10.39
C ALA A 32 -1.94 10.57 -10.89
N ALA A 33 -3.06 9.89 -10.61
CA ALA A 33 -4.39 10.39 -10.95
C ALA A 33 -4.75 11.66 -10.16
N GLU A 34 -4.43 11.72 -8.87
CA GLU A 34 -4.61 12.91 -8.04
C GLU A 34 -3.84 14.10 -8.62
N ARG A 35 -2.57 13.92 -8.98
CA ARG A 35 -1.77 14.99 -9.60
C ARG A 35 -2.42 15.50 -10.87
N HIS A 36 -2.85 14.60 -11.77
CA HIS A 36 -3.52 14.99 -13.02
C HIS A 36 -4.84 15.73 -12.77
N LEU A 37 -5.62 15.32 -11.77
CA LEU A 37 -6.85 16.02 -11.35
C LEU A 37 -6.54 17.42 -10.82
N ARG A 38 -5.54 17.56 -9.95
CA ARG A 38 -5.14 18.86 -9.38
C ARG A 38 -4.55 19.82 -10.40
N MET A 39 -3.79 19.31 -11.37
CA MET A 39 -3.26 20.11 -12.47
C MET A 39 -4.33 20.48 -13.51
N GLY A 40 -5.56 19.96 -13.38
CA GLY A 40 -6.64 20.22 -14.33
C GLY A 40 -6.47 19.52 -15.68
N VAL A 41 -5.59 18.51 -15.77
CA VAL A 41 -5.38 17.71 -16.99
C VAL A 41 -6.57 16.78 -17.24
N ILE A 42 -7.19 16.29 -16.17
CA ILE A 42 -8.38 15.43 -16.22
C ILE A 42 -9.45 15.92 -15.23
N ASP A 43 -10.71 15.58 -15.49
CA ASP A 43 -11.84 15.86 -14.58
C ASP A 43 -12.25 14.66 -13.73
N ASN A 44 -11.98 13.46 -14.25
CA ASN A 44 -12.30 12.19 -13.63
C ASN A 44 -11.19 11.19 -13.94
N ALA A 45 -10.96 10.23 -13.06
CA ALA A 45 -9.99 9.17 -13.25
C ALA A 45 -10.56 7.82 -12.86
N VAL A 46 -10.29 6.81 -13.69
CA VAL A 46 -10.46 5.40 -13.32
C VAL A 46 -9.09 4.92 -12.85
N VAL A 47 -8.99 4.54 -11.58
CA VAL A 47 -7.76 4.08 -10.95
C VAL A 47 -8.00 2.68 -10.43
N GLY A 48 -7.04 1.78 -10.55
CA GLY A 48 -7.20 0.43 -10.04
C GLY A 48 -5.92 -0.36 -10.07
N GLY A 49 -5.96 -1.50 -9.41
CA GLY A 49 -4.91 -2.51 -9.41
C GLY A 49 -5.53 -3.88 -9.61
N CYS A 50 -4.79 -4.77 -10.27
CA CYS A 50 -5.16 -6.16 -10.35
C CYS A 50 -3.95 -7.06 -10.18
N ASN A 51 -4.16 -8.15 -9.45
CA ASN A 51 -3.19 -9.22 -9.28
C ASN A 51 -3.86 -10.59 -9.44
N PHE A 52 -3.27 -11.43 -10.27
CA PHE A 52 -3.70 -12.81 -10.50
C PHE A 52 -2.49 -13.74 -10.48
N THR A 53 -2.61 -14.81 -9.71
CA THR A 53 -1.57 -15.79 -9.41
C THR A 53 -1.79 -17.07 -10.23
N TYR A 54 -1.62 -16.97 -11.55
CA TYR A 54 -1.81 -18.13 -12.43
C TYR A 54 -0.59 -19.06 -12.49
N ARG A 55 0.63 -18.50 -12.44
CA ARG A 55 1.88 -19.28 -12.58
C ARG A 55 2.46 -19.63 -11.20
N PRO A 56 2.70 -20.92 -10.90
CA PRO A 56 3.27 -21.34 -9.62
C PRO A 56 4.73 -20.91 -9.44
N SER A 57 5.44 -20.57 -10.54
CA SER A 57 6.83 -20.10 -10.50
C SER A 57 7.00 -18.85 -9.64
N THR A 58 6.05 -17.92 -9.69
CA THR A 58 6.10 -16.67 -8.91
C THR A 58 5.97 -16.96 -7.41
N SER A 59 5.06 -17.86 -7.03
CA SER A 59 4.95 -18.28 -5.63
C SER A 59 6.20 -19.02 -5.16
N ARG A 60 6.83 -19.86 -6.01
CA ARG A 60 8.11 -20.50 -5.68
C ARG A 60 9.24 -19.49 -5.50
N LEU A 61 9.27 -18.44 -6.31
CA LEU A 61 10.24 -17.35 -6.16
C LEU A 61 10.05 -16.63 -4.81
N PHE A 62 8.84 -16.22 -4.46
CA PHE A 62 8.57 -15.59 -3.17
C PHE A 62 8.85 -16.53 -1.98
N MET A 63 8.62 -17.84 -2.14
CA MET A 63 8.99 -18.84 -1.14
C MET A 63 10.51 -18.95 -0.99
N SER A 64 11.27 -18.93 -2.09
CA SER A 64 12.74 -18.94 -2.05
C SER A 64 13.35 -17.67 -1.44
N MET A 65 12.64 -16.55 -1.50
CA MET A 65 13.01 -15.29 -0.83
C MET A 65 12.48 -15.19 0.61
N ASN A 66 11.83 -16.24 1.11
CA ASN A 66 11.26 -16.31 2.46
C ASN A 66 10.24 -15.19 2.76
N PHE A 67 9.47 -14.79 1.75
CA PHE A 67 8.42 -13.75 1.87
C PHE A 67 7.03 -14.32 2.13
N LEU A 68 6.80 -15.58 1.75
CA LEU A 68 5.50 -16.20 1.91
C LEU A 68 5.33 -16.75 3.31
N GLY A 69 4.27 -16.29 3.97
CA GLY A 69 3.85 -16.83 5.25
C GLY A 69 3.05 -18.10 5.05
N SER A 70 3.20 -19.04 5.97
CA SER A 70 2.34 -20.22 5.95
C SER A 70 0.92 -19.93 6.48
N THR A 71 0.60 -18.84 7.25
CA THR A 71 -0.70 -18.64 7.99
C THR A 71 -1.76 -17.69 7.44
N GLY A 72 -1.51 -16.99 6.36
CA GLY A 72 -2.18 -15.69 6.15
C GLY A 72 -1.33 -14.56 6.71
N CYS A 73 -1.69 -13.31 6.40
CA CYS A 73 -0.94 -12.14 6.85
C CYS A 73 -1.28 -11.87 8.32
N ARG A 74 -0.32 -12.00 9.24
CA ARG A 74 -0.53 -11.71 10.67
C ARG A 74 0.10 -10.38 11.05
N ALA A 75 -0.54 -9.31 10.59
CA ALA A 75 -0.07 -7.96 10.86
C ALA A 75 0.01 -7.72 12.38
N PHE A 76 1.18 -7.30 12.86
CA PHE A 76 1.42 -6.86 14.23
C PHE A 76 1.24 -7.91 15.34
N ASP A 77 1.24 -9.21 15.00
CA ASP A 77 1.10 -10.29 15.98
C ASP A 77 2.39 -10.50 16.80
N VAL A 78 2.27 -10.49 18.13
CA VAL A 78 3.37 -10.66 19.07
C VAL A 78 3.80 -12.14 19.19
N SER A 79 2.93 -13.08 18.85
CA SER A 79 3.16 -14.52 19.02
C SER A 79 4.18 -15.13 18.05
N GLY A 80 4.62 -14.38 17.03
CA GLY A 80 5.77 -14.73 16.18
C GLY A 80 7.15 -14.64 16.86
N ARG A 81 7.24 -14.15 18.11
CA ARG A 81 8.51 -14.01 18.85
C ARG A 81 9.01 -15.28 19.54
N SER A 82 8.32 -16.41 19.42
CA SER A 82 8.69 -17.64 20.15
C SER A 82 8.69 -18.86 19.24
N SER A 83 9.71 -19.00 18.39
CA SER A 83 10.18 -20.30 17.88
C SER A 83 11.62 -20.19 17.39
N SER A 84 12.54 -20.67 18.23
CA SER A 84 13.89 -21.16 17.90
C SER A 84 14.91 -20.20 17.28
N SER A 85 15.74 -19.63 18.17
CA SER A 85 17.17 -19.43 17.91
C SER A 85 17.78 -20.75 17.42
N SER A 86 18.22 -20.79 16.17
CA SER A 86 19.22 -21.75 15.71
C SER A 86 20.07 -21.05 14.68
N SER A 87 21.29 -20.70 15.10
CA SER A 87 22.37 -20.27 14.25
C SER A 87 22.49 -21.20 13.05
N ASN A 88 22.50 -20.64 11.85
CA ASN A 88 23.26 -21.26 10.78
C ASN A 88 23.84 -20.20 9.86
N ASN A 89 25.17 -20.04 9.97
CA ASN A 89 25.99 -19.37 8.98
C ASN A 89 25.86 -20.12 7.66
N ASN A 90 25.54 -19.41 6.58
CA ASN A 90 26.26 -19.54 5.32
C ASN A 90 25.91 -18.38 4.38
N SER A 91 26.97 -17.69 4.00
CA SER A 91 27.01 -16.60 3.04
C SER A 91 26.86 -17.07 1.59
N SER A 92 26.53 -16.10 0.75
CA SER A 92 26.77 -15.95 -0.70
C SER A 92 25.83 -16.63 -1.71
N SER A 93 24.99 -15.81 -2.36
CA SER A 93 25.13 -15.36 -3.77
C SER A 93 23.85 -14.63 -4.22
N SER A 94 23.86 -13.30 -4.25
CA SER A 94 24.05 -12.47 -5.46
C SER A 94 23.12 -12.83 -6.63
N GLY A 95 21.87 -12.36 -6.56
CA GLY A 95 20.96 -12.22 -7.70
C GLY A 95 20.54 -10.75 -7.80
N SER A 96 21.26 -9.97 -8.61
CA SER A 96 20.98 -8.55 -8.84
C SER A 96 19.77 -8.43 -9.76
N SER A 97 18.64 -7.99 -9.24
CA SER A 97 17.47 -7.57 -10.04
C SER A 97 16.72 -6.47 -9.30
N SER A 98 16.76 -5.28 -9.91
CA SER A 98 16.31 -4.02 -9.36
C SER A 98 14.80 -4.00 -9.14
N THR A 99 14.35 -3.71 -7.92
CA THR A 99 12.95 -3.35 -7.63
C THR A 99 12.96 -2.16 -6.67
N VAL A 100 12.37 -1.05 -7.09
CA VAL A 100 12.29 0.20 -6.34
C VAL A 100 11.16 0.06 -5.30
N VAL A 101 11.48 0.09 -4.00
CA VAL A 101 10.46 0.15 -2.93
C VAL A 101 9.93 1.58 -2.86
N VAL A 102 8.74 1.81 -3.42
CA VAL A 102 8.04 3.10 -3.35
C VAL A 102 7.11 3.07 -2.16
N VAL A 103 7.36 3.92 -1.17
CA VAL A 103 6.47 4.10 -0.01
C VAL A 103 5.42 5.14 -0.40
N VAL A 104 4.15 4.83 -0.14
CA VAL A 104 3.02 5.69 -0.47
C VAL A 104 2.19 5.92 0.77
N VAL A 105 1.98 7.20 1.11
CA VAL A 105 1.03 7.59 2.14
C VAL A 105 -0.12 8.28 1.43
N VAL A 106 -1.32 7.75 1.61
CA VAL A 106 -2.56 8.35 1.12
C VAL A 106 -3.36 8.80 2.33
N VAL A 107 -3.59 10.11 2.43
CA VAL A 107 -4.41 10.67 3.50
C VAL A 107 -5.82 10.85 2.96
N VAL A 108 -6.69 9.92 3.35
CA VAL A 108 -8.13 10.03 3.12
C VAL A 108 -8.76 10.57 4.40
N VAL A 109 -9.36 11.75 4.32
CA VAL A 109 -10.18 12.27 5.40
C VAL A 109 -11.62 11.92 5.11
N VAL A 110 -12.22 11.19 6.04
CA VAL A 110 -13.66 10.94 6.10
C VAL A 110 -14.21 11.91 7.14
N ASP A 111 -14.42 13.16 6.73
CA ASP A 111 -15.04 14.19 7.58
C ASP A 111 -16.20 14.85 6.82
N HIS A 112 -17.26 15.16 7.56
CA HIS A 112 -18.46 15.81 7.06
C HIS A 112 -18.27 17.31 6.77
N ASN A 113 -17.17 17.95 7.20
CA ASN A 113 -17.08 19.41 7.28
C ASN A 113 -15.74 20.07 6.89
N PHE A 114 -14.92 19.51 5.97
CA PHE A 114 -13.77 20.27 5.45
C PHE A 114 -13.55 20.11 3.93
N PHE A 115 -13.38 21.25 3.26
CA PHE A 115 -13.47 21.45 1.81
C PHE A 115 -12.42 20.68 0.99
N THR A 116 -12.88 19.80 0.09
CA THR A 116 -12.55 19.62 -1.36
C THR A 116 -12.68 18.15 -1.75
N ASN A 117 -13.87 17.76 -2.19
CA ASN A 117 -14.35 16.39 -2.10
C ASN A 117 -14.01 15.51 -3.32
N VAL A 118 -13.75 14.21 -3.09
CA VAL A 118 -13.53 13.21 -4.14
C VAL A 118 -14.51 12.04 -3.92
N SER A 119 -14.88 11.32 -4.97
CA SER A 119 -15.69 10.09 -4.87
C SER A 119 -14.78 8.87 -4.98
N LEU A 120 -15.09 7.76 -4.28
CA LEU A 120 -14.31 6.53 -4.31
C LEU A 120 -15.26 5.32 -4.39
N HIS A 121 -15.63 4.86 -5.59
CA HIS A 121 -16.41 3.63 -5.75
C HIS A 121 -15.47 2.41 -5.73
N LEU A 122 -15.41 1.65 -4.63
CA LEU A 122 -14.61 0.43 -4.53
C LEU A 122 -15.44 -0.80 -4.96
N ILE A 123 -15.00 -1.50 -6.01
CA ILE A 123 -15.47 -2.85 -6.33
C ILE A 123 -14.27 -3.78 -6.16
N THR A 124 -14.30 -4.63 -5.13
CA THR A 124 -13.24 -5.62 -4.83
C THR A 124 -13.78 -7.02 -5.06
N PHE A 125 -13.15 -7.79 -5.93
CA PHE A 125 -13.36 -9.24 -6.03
C PHE A 125 -12.16 -9.96 -5.41
N THR A 126 -12.40 -10.92 -4.51
CA THR A 126 -11.33 -11.65 -3.80
C THR A 126 -11.54 -13.16 -3.88
N PHE A 127 -10.46 -13.89 -4.17
CA PHE A 127 -10.36 -15.35 -3.98
C PHE A 127 -9.14 -15.63 -3.09
N SER A 128 -9.36 -16.12 -1.86
CA SER A 128 -8.28 -16.39 -0.90
C SER A 128 -8.14 -17.89 -0.64
N ARG A 129 -6.90 -18.41 -0.64
CA ARG A 129 -6.57 -19.78 -0.18
C ARG A 129 -5.72 -19.66 1.10
N LEU A 130 -6.28 -20.09 2.22
CA LEU A 130 -5.67 -20.02 3.56
C LEU A 130 -4.82 -21.28 3.84
N CYS A 131 -3.69 -21.11 4.52
CA CYS A 131 -2.94 -22.17 5.25
C CYS A 131 -2.43 -21.58 6.57
N SER A 132 -1.73 -22.35 7.45
CA SER A 132 -1.26 -22.02 8.83
C SER A 132 0.30 -22.07 9.08
N VAL A 133 1.12 -21.01 9.33
CA VAL A 133 1.89 -20.49 10.53
C VAL A 133 2.78 -19.27 10.07
N GLY A 134 3.20 -18.31 10.91
CA GLY A 134 3.44 -16.91 10.46
C GLY A 134 4.88 -16.43 10.50
N ASP A 135 5.36 -16.11 9.31
CA ASP A 135 6.72 -15.78 8.92
C ASP A 135 6.77 -14.91 7.64
N GLY A 136 5.62 -14.46 7.12
CA GLY A 136 5.52 -13.68 5.89
C GLY A 136 4.06 -13.39 5.49
N PHE A 137 3.84 -12.90 4.26
CA PHE A 137 2.49 -12.60 3.75
C PHE A 137 1.92 -13.75 2.93
N VAL A 138 0.60 -13.85 2.82
CA VAL A 138 -0.06 -14.77 1.88
C VAL A 138 -0.55 -14.01 0.66
N ARG A 139 -0.24 -14.50 -0.53
CA ARG A 139 -0.65 -13.89 -1.79
C ARG A 139 -2.17 -13.99 -1.94
N ALA A 140 -2.79 -12.92 -2.44
CA ALA A 140 -4.20 -12.89 -2.79
C ALA A 140 -4.38 -12.44 -4.24
N GLU A 141 -5.42 -12.98 -4.86
CA GLU A 141 -5.90 -12.51 -6.15
C GLU A 141 -6.97 -11.45 -5.91
N VAL A 142 -6.72 -10.25 -6.42
CA VAL A 142 -7.54 -9.09 -6.18
C VAL A 142 -7.59 -8.27 -7.46
N ALA A 143 -8.78 -7.85 -7.84
CA ALA A 143 -8.98 -6.72 -8.74
C ALA A 143 -9.78 -5.66 -8.00
N SER A 144 -9.23 -4.45 -7.95
CA SER A 144 -9.84 -3.29 -7.31
C SER A 144 -9.84 -2.10 -8.27
N VAL A 145 -10.95 -1.37 -8.28
CA VAL A 145 -11.11 -0.15 -9.06
C VAL A 145 -11.75 0.90 -8.18
N ILE A 146 -11.30 2.15 -8.32
CA ILE A 146 -11.86 3.36 -7.75
C ILE A 146 -12.07 4.40 -8.84
N LEU A 147 -13.21 5.09 -8.78
CA LEU A 147 -13.54 6.19 -9.67
C LEU A 147 -13.36 7.51 -8.94
N LEU A 148 -12.30 8.26 -9.26
CA LEU A 148 -12.07 9.60 -8.74
C LEU A 148 -12.83 10.62 -9.60
N LYS A 149 -13.52 11.54 -8.94
CA LYS A 149 -14.25 12.63 -9.58
C LYS A 149 -14.09 13.90 -8.76
N LYS A 150 -14.20 15.05 -9.42
CA LYS A 150 -14.37 16.33 -8.72
C LYS A 150 -15.65 16.32 -7.86
N ALA A 151 -15.55 16.85 -6.65
CA ALA A 151 -16.65 16.99 -5.68
C ALA A 151 -17.98 17.40 -6.29
N ALA A 152 -17.94 18.49 -7.07
CA ALA A 152 -19.10 19.16 -7.60
C ALA A 152 -19.92 18.29 -8.56
N THR A 153 -19.33 17.22 -9.11
CA THR A 153 -19.96 16.35 -10.11
C THR A 153 -20.21 14.93 -9.58
N ALA A 154 -19.88 14.66 -8.32
CA ALA A 154 -20.05 13.36 -7.69
C ALA A 154 -21.49 13.16 -7.20
N LYS A 155 -22.18 12.14 -7.73
CA LYS A 155 -23.54 11.76 -7.27
C LYS A 155 -23.56 11.01 -5.93
N ARG A 156 -22.47 10.31 -5.61
CA ARG A 156 -22.25 9.59 -4.35
C ARG A 156 -20.77 9.73 -3.97
N MET A 157 -20.49 9.97 -2.70
CA MET A 157 -19.14 10.18 -2.16
C MET A 157 -18.92 9.25 -0.98
N TYR A 158 -17.74 8.62 -0.93
CA TYR A 158 -17.35 7.70 0.16
C TYR A 158 -16.27 8.31 1.06
N GLY A 159 -15.46 9.22 0.54
CA GLY A 159 -14.42 9.90 1.30
C GLY A 159 -13.63 10.83 0.39
N THR A 160 -12.93 11.79 1.00
CA THR A 160 -12.17 12.80 0.27
C THR A 160 -10.68 12.47 0.29
N LEU A 161 -10.06 12.45 -0.88
CA LEU A 161 -8.61 12.36 -1.00
C LEU A 161 -8.00 13.73 -0.68
N VAL A 162 -7.42 13.87 0.52
CA VAL A 162 -6.81 15.13 0.96
C VAL A 162 -5.45 15.34 0.32
N GLY A 163 -4.69 14.25 0.18
CA GLY A 163 -3.51 14.22 -0.65
C GLY A 163 -2.74 12.92 -0.53
N SER A 164 -1.71 12.80 -1.37
CA SER A 164 -0.78 11.68 -1.36
C SER A 164 0.65 12.14 -1.64
N MET A 165 1.60 11.34 -1.20
CA MET A 165 3.02 11.58 -1.41
C MET A 165 3.76 10.26 -1.59
N LEU A 166 4.82 10.31 -2.39
CA LEU A 166 5.70 9.18 -2.71
C LEU A 166 7.14 9.52 -2.32
N ASN A 167 7.86 8.55 -1.78
CA ASN A 167 9.32 8.56 -1.73
C ASN A 167 9.91 7.16 -1.98
N ASN A 168 11.22 7.00 -1.76
CA ASN A 168 11.92 5.75 -1.94
C ASN A 168 12.86 5.48 -0.77
N ASP A 169 13.02 4.19 -0.44
CA ASP A 169 13.90 3.73 0.64
C ASP A 169 15.38 4.07 0.43
N GLY A 170 15.78 4.39 -0.80
CA GLY A 170 17.14 4.79 -1.15
C GLY A 170 18.15 3.64 -1.06
N PHE A 171 19.43 4.00 -0.97
CA PHE A 171 20.48 3.02 -0.74
C PHE A 171 20.51 2.59 0.73
N GLN A 172 20.64 1.28 0.97
CA GLN A 172 20.84 0.72 2.29
C GLN A 172 21.74 -0.51 2.23
N THR A 173 22.50 -0.72 3.29
CA THR A 173 23.44 -1.86 3.42
C THR A 173 22.74 -3.21 3.56
N ASN A 174 21.48 -3.20 4.04
CA ASN A 174 20.71 -4.42 4.32
C ASN A 174 20.06 -5.01 3.07
N GLY A 175 20.34 -4.45 1.89
CA GLY A 175 19.84 -4.90 0.59
C GLY A 175 18.53 -4.22 0.17
N ILE A 176 18.20 -4.28 -1.11
CA ILE A 176 17.08 -3.55 -1.73
C ILE A 176 15.68 -3.96 -1.23
N LEU A 177 15.57 -5.16 -0.67
CA LEU A 177 14.32 -5.76 -0.22
C LEU A 177 13.96 -5.44 1.24
N TYR A 178 14.90 -4.87 1.99
CA TYR A 178 14.68 -4.55 3.40
C TYR A 178 13.88 -3.24 3.53
N PRO A 179 12.86 -3.13 4.39
CA PRO A 179 12.09 -1.90 4.51
C PRO A 179 12.86 -0.84 5.32
N ASN A 180 12.92 0.40 4.81
CA ASN A 180 13.60 1.50 5.48
C ASN A 180 12.63 2.33 6.35
N SER A 181 12.66 2.08 7.67
CA SER A 181 11.84 2.80 8.66
C SER A 181 12.05 4.32 8.64
N LEU A 182 13.29 4.79 8.42
CA LEU A 182 13.58 6.23 8.39
C LEU A 182 13.01 6.91 7.15
N ALA A 183 13.06 6.24 5.98
CA ALA A 183 12.45 6.77 4.77
C ALA A 183 10.92 6.85 4.90
N GLN A 184 10.29 5.84 5.51
CA GLN A 184 8.85 5.84 5.80
C GLN A 184 8.47 6.95 6.81
N GLU A 185 9.27 7.14 7.86
CA GLU A 185 9.08 8.23 8.83
C GLU A 185 9.17 9.60 8.13
N GLN A 186 10.18 9.79 7.28
CA GLN A 186 10.38 11.03 6.53
C GLN A 186 9.18 11.32 5.61
N LEU A 187 8.66 10.32 4.89
CA LEU A 187 7.48 10.49 4.04
C LEU A 187 6.28 11.03 4.83
N MET A 188 6.02 10.43 6.00
CA MET A 188 4.94 10.85 6.87
C MET A 188 5.20 12.25 7.46
N ALA A 189 6.44 12.54 7.86
CA ALA A 189 6.83 13.85 8.38
C ALA A 189 6.68 14.97 7.33
N ASP A 190 6.85 14.65 6.05
CA ASP A 190 6.73 15.62 4.95
C ASP A 190 5.26 15.82 4.50
N ILE A 191 4.48 14.75 4.39
CA ILE A 191 3.12 14.83 3.84
C ILE A 191 2.16 15.61 4.75
N TYR A 192 2.13 15.35 6.07
CA TYR A 192 1.12 15.95 6.94
C TYR A 192 1.23 17.50 7.01
N PRO A 193 2.43 18.09 7.20
CA PRO A 193 2.59 19.54 7.12
C PRO A 193 2.24 20.10 5.75
N SER A 194 2.60 19.41 4.66
CA SER A 194 2.30 19.85 3.29
C SER A 194 0.79 19.94 3.02
N LEU A 195 0.01 19.05 3.64
CA LEU A 195 -1.45 19.01 3.53
C LEU A 195 -2.16 19.84 4.61
N LYS A 196 -1.41 20.45 5.54
CA LYS A 196 -1.95 21.14 6.72
C LYS A 196 -2.89 20.26 7.55
N VAL A 197 -2.59 18.97 7.62
CA VAL A 197 -3.31 18.00 8.46
C VAL A 197 -2.53 17.82 9.76
N ASP A 198 -3.16 18.01 10.92
CA ASP A 198 -2.54 17.64 12.19
C ASP A 198 -2.59 16.10 12.32
N PRO A 199 -1.44 15.40 12.48
CA PRO A 199 -1.42 13.96 12.69
C PRO A 199 -2.27 13.48 13.88
N LYS A 200 -2.64 14.37 14.81
CA LYS A 200 -3.56 14.06 15.94
C LYS A 200 -5.01 13.85 15.49
N ASP A 201 -5.42 14.42 14.37
CA ASP A 201 -6.79 14.30 13.87
C ASP A 201 -7.05 12.95 13.21
N LEU A 202 -5.99 12.21 12.85
CA LEU A 202 -6.10 10.87 12.31
C LEU A 202 -6.81 9.95 13.32
N LYS A 203 -7.87 9.30 12.86
CA LYS A 203 -8.62 8.33 13.67
C LYS A 203 -8.14 6.91 13.46
N PHE A 204 -7.66 6.62 12.26
CA PHE A 204 -7.24 5.30 11.85
C PHE A 204 -6.08 5.40 10.84
N PHE A 205 -5.15 4.47 10.90
CA PHE A 205 -4.07 4.32 9.93
C PHE A 205 -4.14 2.90 9.33
N GLU A 206 -4.47 2.82 8.05
CA GLU A 206 -4.41 1.57 7.30
C GLU A 206 -2.95 1.29 6.94
N CYS A 207 -2.39 0.25 7.53
CA CYS A 207 -0.99 -0.12 7.34
C CYS A 207 -0.80 -1.05 6.14
N HIS A 208 0.44 -1.07 5.62
CA HIS A 208 0.88 -2.10 4.71
C HIS A 208 0.72 -3.47 5.36
N GLY A 209 1.17 -3.66 6.61
CA GLY A 209 0.75 -4.76 7.49
C GLY A 209 0.95 -6.15 6.89
N THR A 210 2.16 -6.41 6.40
CA THR A 210 2.48 -7.67 5.70
C THR A 210 2.51 -8.89 6.62
N GLY A 211 2.71 -8.69 7.93
CA GLY A 211 2.99 -9.79 8.85
C GLY A 211 4.44 -10.28 8.77
N THR A 212 5.36 -9.49 8.21
CA THR A 212 6.77 -9.86 8.11
C THR A 212 7.52 -9.45 9.37
N GLN A 213 8.49 -10.28 9.79
CA GLN A 213 9.26 -10.04 11.00
C GLN A 213 10.09 -8.73 10.96
N ALA A 214 10.55 -8.34 9.78
CA ALA A 214 11.29 -7.11 9.59
C ALA A 214 10.38 -5.92 9.23
N GLY A 215 9.34 -6.12 8.43
CA GLY A 215 8.49 -5.03 7.94
C GLY A 215 7.63 -4.42 9.03
N ASP A 216 6.87 -5.23 9.75
CA ASP A 216 5.89 -4.73 10.72
C ASP A 216 6.54 -3.90 11.85
N PRO A 217 7.69 -4.29 12.45
CA PRO A 217 8.37 -3.45 13.44
C PRO A 217 8.94 -2.15 12.86
N ASN A 218 9.41 -2.16 11.61
CA ASN A 218 9.95 -0.95 10.97
C ASN A 218 8.83 0.02 10.58
N GLU A 219 7.71 -0.50 10.09
CA GLU A 219 6.51 0.27 9.75
C GLU A 219 5.90 0.91 11.02
N THR A 220 5.63 0.12 12.05
CA THR A 220 5.08 0.64 13.32
C THR A 220 6.00 1.64 13.99
N ARG A 221 7.32 1.45 13.93
CA ARG A 221 8.29 2.44 14.44
C ARG A 221 8.19 3.76 13.68
N ALA A 222 8.13 3.71 12.35
CA ALA A 222 7.99 4.90 11.52
C ALA A 222 6.69 5.66 11.84
N ILE A 223 5.58 4.94 11.95
CA ILE A 223 4.26 5.53 12.29
C ILE A 223 4.30 6.16 13.68
N CYS A 224 4.83 5.44 14.68
CA CYS A 224 4.95 5.95 16.04
C CYS A 224 5.77 7.25 16.09
N ASN A 225 6.89 7.29 15.36
CA ASN A 225 7.77 8.45 15.36
C ASN A 225 7.21 9.64 14.59
N ALA A 226 6.50 9.43 13.48
CA ALA A 226 5.96 10.52 12.67
C ALA A 226 4.60 11.02 13.17
N VAL A 227 3.74 10.12 13.63
CA VAL A 227 2.31 10.40 13.87
C VAL A 227 1.98 10.44 15.37
N CYS A 228 2.60 9.58 16.18
CA CYS A 228 2.13 9.36 17.56
C CYS A 228 2.78 10.24 18.63
N LYS A 229 3.93 10.89 18.36
CA LYS A 229 4.72 11.64 19.37
C LYS A 229 3.92 12.64 20.22
N HIS A 230 2.88 13.25 19.67
CA HIS A 230 2.10 14.30 20.34
C HIS A 230 0.62 13.95 20.53
N ARG A 231 0.26 12.69 20.36
CA ARG A 231 -1.13 12.23 20.51
C ARG A 231 -1.44 11.92 21.96
N LYS A 232 -2.61 12.36 22.43
CA LYS A 232 -3.16 11.98 23.75
C LYS A 232 -3.89 10.64 23.69
N GLU A 233 -4.60 10.40 22.59
CA GLU A 233 -5.30 9.15 22.33
C GLU A 233 -4.45 8.26 21.39
N PRO A 234 -4.39 6.94 21.64
CA PRO A 234 -3.73 6.01 20.74
C PRO A 234 -4.27 6.13 19.31
N LEU A 235 -3.38 6.03 18.32
CA LEU A 235 -3.78 5.88 16.93
C LEU A 235 -4.22 4.43 16.71
N LEU A 236 -5.45 4.23 16.23
CA LEU A 236 -5.89 2.91 15.80
C LEU A 236 -5.20 2.57 14.48
N ILE A 237 -4.57 1.40 14.42
CA ILE A 237 -3.96 0.88 13.19
C ILE A 237 -4.59 -0.46 12.82
N GLY A 238 -4.60 -0.77 11.54
CA GLY A 238 -5.12 -2.05 11.03
C GLY A 238 -4.52 -2.42 9.69
N SER A 239 -4.85 -3.61 9.20
CA SER A 239 -4.50 -4.00 7.84
C SER A 239 -5.50 -5.00 7.28
N VAL A 240 -6.11 -4.64 6.14
CA VAL A 240 -7.04 -5.48 5.38
C VAL A 240 -6.38 -6.77 4.88
N LYS A 241 -5.04 -6.80 4.78
CA LYS A 241 -4.29 -7.99 4.36
C LYS A 241 -4.46 -9.15 5.34
N THR A 242 -4.79 -8.86 6.60
CA THR A 242 -5.12 -9.90 7.58
C THR A 242 -6.43 -10.63 7.26
N ASN A 243 -7.36 -9.97 6.55
CA ASN A 243 -8.63 -10.55 6.16
C ASN A 243 -8.58 -11.21 4.78
N LEU A 244 -7.90 -10.58 3.81
CA LEU A 244 -7.98 -10.96 2.39
C LEU A 244 -6.70 -11.61 1.85
N GLY A 245 -5.58 -11.44 2.53
CA GLY A 245 -4.24 -11.67 2.00
C GLY A 245 -3.69 -10.46 1.24
N HIS A 246 -2.46 -10.56 0.78
CA HIS A 246 -1.74 -9.50 0.09
C HIS A 246 -2.05 -9.52 -1.42
N GLY A 247 -2.81 -8.53 -1.89
CA GLY A 247 -3.18 -8.37 -3.30
C GLY A 247 -2.06 -7.86 -4.22
N GLU A 248 -0.79 -7.91 -3.80
CA GLU A 248 0.39 -7.38 -4.49
C GLU A 248 0.14 -6.00 -5.11
N THR A 249 0.11 -5.87 -6.44
CA THR A 249 -0.15 -4.63 -7.17
C THR A 249 -1.51 -3.97 -6.87
N ALA A 250 -2.46 -4.71 -6.32
CA ALA A 250 -3.80 -4.25 -5.93
C ALA A 250 -3.95 -3.96 -4.42
N SER A 251 -2.84 -3.85 -3.69
CA SER A 251 -2.80 -3.67 -2.23
C SER A 251 -3.02 -2.24 -1.75
#